data_AF-A0AA87ZFN1-F1
#
_entry.id   AF-A0AA87ZFN1-F1
#
_cell.length_a   1.000
_cell.length_b   1.000
_cell.length_c   1.000
_cell.angle_alpha   90.00
_cell.angle_beta   90.00
_cell.angle_gamma   90.00
#
_symmetry.space_group_name_H-M   'P 1'
#
loop_
_entity.id
_entity.type
_entity.pdbx_description
1 polymer ?
#
loop_
_entity_poly.entity_id
_entity_poly.type
_entity_poly.pdbx_seq_one_letter_code
_entity_poly.pdbx_strand_id
1 'polypeptide(L)'
;MRGSMGSSPRASHRLSASIEDVYRRRSQRSKTKDSEKPFHLSLQERNPKCKFPLLRLVLLVIVSGTFVTLIYSPDIYNNNHPPHSASRQSFVERWIWGGSDPRYVSDLDVDWDDVSKLVKKVNLRSEYQGIGLLNFNDSEINQWKRLTPDAMHIVLQLDYADKNMTWDSLYPEWIDEEEEEDVPICPTLPKLKSPGKRLDLIVVKLPCRNEGNWSRDVARLHLQLAAAGLAGSSKGYNPVHLLFVTKCFPIPNLFTCKELVAREGNAWLYKPNLNVLREKVQLPVGSCELSLPLSGKGNVHREAYATILHSADVYVCGAIAAAQSIRMLGSTRDLVILVDETISRYHRSGLEAAGWKIKTIKRIRNPKAEKDAYNEWNYSKFRLWQITEYDKIIFIDADLLLLRNIDFLFGMPEISATGNNGTLFNSGVMVIEPSNCTFQLLMDHIDEIESYNGGDQGYLNEIFTWWHRIPKHMNFLKNFWSGDDEEVKQKKTRLFGADPPILYVLHYLGLKPWLCFRDYDCNWNVDILQEFASDVAHERWWRVHDAMPELLQQFCLLRSKQKAQLEWDRRQAEIGNYTDGHWRIEVKDRRLKRCVDNLCNWKEMLNHWGETNWTDSDLFTPTPPAITTTSLSGL
;
A
#
# COMPACT_ATOMS: atom_id res chain seq x y z
N MET A 1 53.42 6.78 42.65
CA MET A 1 53.13 5.76 41.63
C MET A 1 51.67 5.34 41.76
N ARG A 2 50.92 5.46 40.64
CA ARG A 2 49.73 4.69 40.20
C ARG A 2 48.58 4.47 41.20
N GLY A 3 47.33 4.80 40.91
CA GLY A 3 46.66 5.25 39.68
C GLY A 3 45.15 5.14 39.92
N SER A 4 44.43 6.22 39.63
CA SER A 4 42.97 6.36 39.73
C SER A 4 42.32 5.94 38.42
N MET A 5 41.30 5.08 38.46
CA MET A 5 40.39 4.82 37.34
C MET A 5 39.05 5.50 37.62
N GLY A 6 38.80 6.60 36.90
CA GLY A 6 37.50 7.25 36.83
C GLY A 6 36.55 6.49 35.92
N SER A 7 35.30 6.40 36.35
CA SER A 7 34.15 5.87 35.61
C SER A 7 33.75 6.85 34.50
N SER A 8 33.68 6.35 33.26
CA SER A 8 33.20 7.09 32.09
C SER A 8 31.66 7.16 32.10
N PRO A 9 31.03 8.33 31.89
CA PRO A 9 29.58 8.41 31.73
C PRO A 9 29.19 7.98 30.31
N ARG A 10 28.27 7.01 30.21
CA ARG A 10 27.60 6.64 28.95
C ARG A 10 26.82 7.84 28.43
N ALA A 11 27.36 8.51 27.40
CA ALA A 11 26.63 9.48 26.61
C ALA A 11 25.57 8.75 25.77
N SER A 12 24.33 9.22 25.87
CA SER A 12 23.18 8.72 25.12
C SER A 12 23.29 9.15 23.66
N HIS A 13 23.14 8.19 22.74
CA HIS A 13 23.02 8.43 21.31
C HIS A 13 21.85 9.41 21.04
N ARG A 14 22.12 10.49 20.31
CA ARG A 14 21.10 11.39 19.76
C ARG A 14 21.35 11.52 18.25
N LEU A 15 20.74 10.65 17.45
CA LEU A 15 20.33 11.01 16.10
C LEU A 15 19.17 12.02 16.20
N SER A 16 18.89 12.78 15.13
CA SER A 16 17.73 13.66 15.10
C SER A 16 16.48 12.91 15.56
N ALA A 17 15.74 13.45 16.52
CA ALA A 17 14.60 12.77 17.17
C ALA A 17 13.60 12.16 16.16
N SER A 18 13.46 12.77 14.98
CA SER A 18 12.60 12.27 13.89
C SER A 18 13.04 10.95 13.25
N ILE A 19 14.34 10.60 13.25
CA ILE A 19 14.88 9.39 12.59
C ILE A 19 15.04 8.26 13.61
N GLU A 20 15.45 8.58 14.85
CA GLU A 20 15.58 7.60 15.94
C GLU A 20 14.21 6.93 16.27
N ASP A 21 13.12 7.71 16.28
CA ASP A 21 11.77 7.20 16.56
C ASP A 21 11.22 6.28 15.45
N VAL A 22 11.65 6.48 14.20
CA VAL A 22 11.27 5.65 13.03
C VAL A 22 11.78 4.22 13.19
N TYR A 23 12.99 4.04 13.74
CA TYR A 23 13.64 2.73 13.79
C TYR A 23 13.43 2.00 15.12
N ARG A 24 13.41 2.71 16.27
CA ARG A 24 13.12 2.07 17.57
C ARG A 24 11.76 1.38 17.60
N ARG A 25 10.72 1.98 17.01
CA ARG A 25 9.36 1.41 17.02
C ARG A 25 9.19 0.26 16.03
N ARG A 26 9.91 0.27 14.90
CA ARG A 26 9.89 -0.84 13.92
C ARG A 26 10.56 -2.09 14.49
N SER A 27 11.67 -1.93 15.21
CA SER A 27 12.36 -3.03 15.92
C SER A 27 11.56 -3.56 17.13
N GLN A 28 10.82 -2.70 17.83
CA GLN A 28 9.92 -3.15 18.90
C GLN A 28 8.71 -3.92 18.36
N ARG A 29 8.10 -3.48 17.24
CA ARG A 29 6.97 -4.20 16.62
C ARG A 29 7.34 -5.53 15.99
N SER A 30 8.56 -5.71 15.47
CA SER A 30 9.01 -7.04 14.99
C SER A 30 9.26 -8.02 16.14
N LYS A 31 9.49 -7.52 17.37
CA LYS A 31 9.66 -8.34 18.58
C LYS A 31 8.36 -8.57 19.37
N THR A 32 7.27 -7.88 19.04
CA THR A 32 5.98 -8.00 19.74
C THR A 32 4.88 -8.47 18.80
N LYS A 33 5.02 -9.69 18.28
CA LYS A 33 3.90 -10.48 17.79
C LYS A 33 4.13 -11.99 17.97
N ASP A 34 4.72 -12.36 19.11
CA ASP A 34 4.54 -13.70 19.68
C ASP A 34 3.92 -13.51 21.06
N SER A 35 2.59 -13.60 21.11
CA SER A 35 1.83 -13.65 22.34
C SER A 35 1.18 -15.01 22.48
N GLU A 36 1.99 -16.02 22.85
CA GLU A 36 1.53 -17.11 23.69
C GLU A 36 2.12 -16.91 25.08
N LYS A 37 1.25 -16.91 26.10
CA LYS A 37 1.61 -16.96 27.53
C LYS A 37 0.81 -18.09 28.16
N PRO A 38 1.22 -18.63 29.33
CA PRO A 38 2.59 -18.81 29.82
C PRO A 38 2.74 -20.15 30.58
N PHE A 39 3.95 -20.73 30.67
CA PHE A 39 4.32 -21.48 31.89
C PHE A 39 5.77 -21.22 32.28
N HIS A 40 5.93 -20.78 33.52
CA HIS A 40 7.16 -20.48 34.23
C HIS A 40 8.06 -21.72 34.36
N LEU A 41 9.38 -21.53 34.26
CA LEU A 41 10.37 -22.03 35.21
C LEU A 41 11.72 -21.34 34.97
N SER A 42 12.25 -20.73 36.03
CA SER A 42 13.59 -20.16 36.12
C SER A 42 14.67 -21.24 36.08
N LEU A 43 15.84 -20.97 35.48
CA LEU A 43 17.17 -21.21 36.06
C LEU A 43 18.31 -20.91 35.06
N GLN A 44 19.03 -19.84 35.34
CA GLN A 44 20.49 -19.73 35.52
C GLN A 44 21.45 -20.74 34.82
N GLU A 45 22.29 -20.16 33.94
CA GLU A 45 23.73 -20.40 33.65
C GLU A 45 24.38 -21.81 33.49
N ARG A 46 25.24 -21.86 32.45
CA ARG A 46 26.52 -22.61 32.25
C ARG A 46 26.51 -24.08 31.74
N ASN A 47 26.89 -24.23 30.46
CA ASN A 47 27.96 -25.04 29.83
C ASN A 47 28.22 -26.54 30.22
N PRO A 48 28.94 -27.36 29.40
CA PRO A 48 28.38 -28.56 28.80
C PRO A 48 29.01 -29.90 29.24
N LYS A 49 28.34 -31.00 28.84
CA LYS A 49 28.74 -32.44 28.79
C LYS A 49 27.98 -33.35 29.79
N CYS A 50 27.03 -34.12 29.28
CA CYS A 50 26.74 -35.47 29.79
C CYS A 50 26.02 -36.33 28.74
N LYS A 51 26.47 -37.59 28.55
CA LYS A 51 25.92 -38.59 27.62
C LYS A 51 24.75 -39.33 28.28
N PHE A 52 23.65 -39.61 27.57
CA PHE A 52 22.59 -40.52 28.06
C PHE A 52 22.13 -41.53 26.98
N PRO A 53 22.00 -42.84 27.29
CA PRO A 53 21.70 -43.90 26.31
C PRO A 53 20.20 -44.26 26.16
N LEU A 54 19.27 -43.41 26.63
CA LEU A 54 17.83 -43.71 26.64
C LEU A 54 17.10 -43.49 25.29
N LEU A 55 17.71 -42.78 24.33
CA LEU A 55 17.04 -42.46 23.06
C LEU A 55 16.88 -43.67 22.14
N ARG A 56 17.73 -44.69 22.28
CA ARG A 56 17.68 -45.90 21.42
C ARG A 56 16.51 -46.83 21.75
N LEU A 57 15.98 -46.79 22.97
CA LEU A 57 14.87 -47.66 23.38
C LEU A 57 13.53 -47.13 22.89
N VAL A 58 13.39 -45.80 22.78
CA VAL A 58 12.16 -45.14 22.28
C VAL A 58 11.98 -45.38 20.77
N LEU A 59 13.07 -45.40 19.99
CA LEU A 59 13.03 -45.67 18.56
C LEU A 59 12.58 -47.11 18.23
N LEU A 60 12.92 -48.09 19.07
CA LEU A 60 12.51 -49.49 18.86
C LEU A 60 11.00 -49.71 19.07
N VAL A 61 10.37 -48.95 19.97
CA VAL A 61 8.92 -49.02 20.22
C VAL A 61 8.11 -48.39 19.08
N ILE A 62 8.62 -47.32 18.47
CA ILE A 62 7.95 -46.65 17.34
C ILE A 62 7.96 -47.54 16.09
N VAL A 63 9.08 -48.23 15.80
CA VAL A 63 9.20 -49.10 14.62
C VAL A 63 8.34 -50.36 14.73
N SER A 64 8.06 -50.85 15.94
CA SER A 64 7.19 -52.02 16.15
C SER A 64 5.69 -51.67 16.10
N GLY A 65 5.29 -50.43 16.43
CA GLY A 65 3.90 -49.96 16.32
C GLY A 65 3.40 -49.80 14.87
N THR A 66 4.29 -49.43 13.94
CA THR A 66 3.97 -49.31 12.51
C THR A 66 3.76 -50.65 11.79
N PHE A 67 4.28 -51.75 12.33
CA PHE A 67 4.15 -53.07 11.70
C PHE A 67 2.81 -53.75 12.00
N VAL A 68 2.14 -53.38 13.10
CA VAL A 68 0.84 -53.97 13.50
C VAL A 68 -0.34 -53.36 12.74
N THR A 69 -0.22 -52.11 12.27
CA THR A 69 -1.27 -51.42 11.50
C THR A 69 -1.33 -51.83 10.02
N LEU A 70 -0.28 -52.45 9.49
CA LEU A 70 -0.25 -52.98 8.12
C LEU A 70 -0.82 -54.40 7.97
N ILE A 71 -1.09 -55.10 9.08
CA ILE A 71 -1.58 -56.50 9.07
C ILE A 71 -3.11 -56.59 9.21
N TYR A 72 -3.79 -55.50 9.59
CA TYR A 72 -5.26 -55.47 9.73
C TYR A 72 -5.88 -54.34 8.89
N SER A 73 -6.08 -54.61 7.61
CA SER A 73 -7.01 -53.86 6.73
C SER A 73 -8.04 -54.83 6.16
N PRO A 74 -9.36 -54.60 6.28
CA PRO A 74 -10.37 -55.41 5.61
C PRO A 74 -10.60 -54.93 4.17
N ASP A 75 -10.82 -55.90 3.28
CA ASP A 75 -10.86 -55.82 1.83
C ASP A 75 -12.01 -54.99 1.21
N ILE A 76 -11.67 -54.35 0.09
CA ILE A 76 -12.55 -53.68 -0.87
C ILE A 76 -13.11 -54.73 -1.84
N TYR A 77 -14.43 -54.83 -1.98
CA TYR A 77 -15.07 -55.57 -3.08
C TYR A 77 -15.65 -54.61 -4.11
N ASN A 78 -15.25 -54.82 -5.36
CA ASN A 78 -15.58 -54.03 -6.54
C ASN A 78 -16.71 -54.74 -7.31
N ASN A 79 -17.69 -54.02 -7.86
CA ASN A 79 -18.55 -54.56 -8.93
C ASN A 79 -19.04 -53.44 -9.87
N ASN A 80 -18.78 -53.67 -11.16
CA ASN A 80 -19.22 -52.86 -12.30
C ASN A 80 -20.64 -53.27 -12.75
N HIS A 81 -21.47 -52.32 -13.21
CA HIS A 81 -22.26 -52.40 -14.47
C HIS A 81 -22.99 -51.04 -14.78
N PRO A 82 -23.05 -50.59 -16.06
CA PRO A 82 -23.77 -49.38 -16.53
C PRO A 82 -25.10 -49.74 -17.27
N PRO A 83 -25.76 -48.85 -18.04
CA PRO A 83 -26.35 -47.52 -17.75
C PRO A 83 -27.89 -47.50 -18.05
N HIS A 84 -28.74 -46.68 -17.43
CA HIS A 84 -30.03 -46.28 -18.05
C HIS A 84 -30.73 -45.06 -17.42
N SER A 85 -31.25 -44.24 -18.34
CA SER A 85 -32.42 -43.35 -18.31
C SER A 85 -32.50 -42.18 -17.31
N ALA A 86 -32.39 -40.99 -17.89
CA ALA A 86 -32.92 -39.74 -17.39
C ALA A 86 -34.42 -39.85 -17.04
N SER A 87 -34.81 -39.38 -15.86
CA SER A 87 -35.75 -38.25 -15.71
C SER A 87 -35.99 -37.94 -14.23
N ARG A 88 -36.08 -36.63 -13.93
CA ARG A 88 -36.64 -36.05 -12.69
C ARG A 88 -35.91 -36.33 -11.37
N GLN A 89 -34.74 -35.70 -11.18
CA GLN A 89 -34.06 -35.67 -9.87
C GLN A 89 -33.43 -34.32 -9.49
N SER A 90 -33.80 -33.21 -10.13
CA SER A 90 -33.14 -31.91 -9.89
C SER A 90 -33.71 -31.07 -8.73
N PHE A 91 -34.56 -31.61 -7.86
CA PHE A 91 -35.21 -30.81 -6.81
C PHE A 91 -34.98 -31.32 -5.38
N VAL A 92 -34.55 -32.57 -5.20
CA VAL A 92 -34.54 -33.22 -3.87
C VAL A 92 -33.15 -33.27 -3.22
N GLU A 93 -32.06 -33.12 -3.97
CA GLU A 93 -30.70 -33.18 -3.39
C GLU A 93 -30.33 -31.96 -2.52
N ARG A 94 -31.05 -30.82 -2.62
CA ARG A 94 -30.70 -29.59 -1.89
C ARG A 94 -31.10 -29.60 -0.41
N TRP A 95 -31.90 -30.57 0.06
CA TRP A 95 -32.39 -30.54 1.45
C TRP A 95 -31.51 -31.29 2.45
N ILE A 96 -30.59 -32.15 2.00
CA ILE A 96 -29.89 -33.08 2.91
C ILE A 96 -28.41 -32.67 3.13
N TRP A 97 -27.76 -31.93 2.23
CA TRP A 97 -26.34 -31.54 2.38
C TRP A 97 -25.96 -30.18 1.77
N GLY A 98 -26.60 -29.10 2.20
CA GLY A 98 -26.24 -27.74 1.75
C GLY A 98 -26.69 -26.64 2.70
N GLY A 99 -26.13 -26.63 3.92
CA GLY A 99 -26.38 -25.55 4.88
C GLY A 99 -25.97 -24.17 4.34
N SER A 100 -26.60 -23.11 4.84
CA SER A 100 -26.14 -21.73 4.63
C SER A 100 -24.67 -21.62 5.05
N ASP A 101 -23.79 -21.12 4.18
CA ASP A 101 -22.40 -20.87 4.58
C ASP A 101 -22.41 -19.68 5.55
N PRO A 102 -21.98 -19.87 6.80
CA PRO A 102 -22.03 -18.82 7.81
C PRO A 102 -21.24 -17.57 7.39
N ARG A 103 -20.28 -17.69 6.46
CA ARG A 103 -19.52 -16.54 5.96
C ARG A 103 -20.39 -15.52 5.23
N TYR A 104 -21.49 -15.94 4.60
CA TYR A 104 -22.38 -15.08 3.81
C TYR A 104 -23.52 -14.46 4.63
N VAL A 105 -23.73 -14.94 5.86
CA VAL A 105 -24.84 -14.50 6.71
C VAL A 105 -24.61 -13.07 7.19
N SER A 106 -25.62 -12.20 6.99
CA SER A 106 -25.64 -10.82 7.50
C SER A 106 -26.47 -10.75 8.78
N ASP A 107 -25.89 -10.14 9.83
CA ASP A 107 -26.50 -9.88 11.14
C ASP A 107 -27.39 -8.62 11.15
N LEU A 108 -27.43 -7.88 10.04
CA LEU A 108 -28.18 -6.64 9.94
C LEU A 108 -29.68 -6.93 9.75
N ASP A 109 -30.50 -6.39 10.64
CA ASP A 109 -31.94 -6.26 10.41
C ASP A 109 -32.22 -5.12 9.42
N VAL A 110 -33.03 -5.41 8.40
CA VAL A 110 -33.33 -4.45 7.33
C VAL A 110 -34.32 -3.41 7.83
N ASP A 111 -33.91 -2.14 7.80
CA ASP A 111 -34.82 -1.00 7.97
C ASP A 111 -35.59 -0.76 6.66
N TRP A 112 -36.86 -1.17 6.66
CA TRP A 112 -37.71 -1.08 5.48
C TRP A 112 -38.18 0.33 5.16
N ASP A 113 -38.15 1.26 6.12
CA ASP A 113 -38.51 2.65 5.87
C ASP A 113 -37.42 3.35 5.07
N ASP A 114 -36.16 3.11 5.43
CA ASP A 114 -35.01 3.63 4.69
C ASP A 114 -34.93 3.03 3.27
N VAL A 115 -35.15 1.72 3.15
CA VAL A 115 -35.25 1.05 1.84
C VAL A 115 -36.40 1.63 1.00
N SER A 116 -37.57 1.85 1.60
CA SER A 116 -38.74 2.43 0.93
C SER A 116 -38.47 3.84 0.39
N LYS A 117 -37.76 4.69 1.14
CA LYS A 117 -37.34 6.03 0.69
C LYS A 117 -36.45 5.95 -0.55
N LEU A 118 -35.47 5.03 -0.57
CA LEU A 118 -34.55 4.87 -1.71
C LEU A 118 -35.24 4.31 -2.95
N VAL A 119 -36.08 3.30 -2.79
CA VAL A 119 -36.85 2.68 -3.90
C VAL A 119 -37.73 3.73 -4.60
N LYS A 120 -38.32 4.66 -3.84
CA LYS A 120 -39.08 5.79 -4.41
C LYS A 120 -38.20 6.73 -5.26
N LYS A 121 -36.94 6.96 -4.88
CA LYS A 121 -36.00 7.83 -5.61
C LYS A 121 -35.60 7.28 -6.99
N VAL A 122 -35.59 5.95 -7.16
CA VAL A 122 -35.25 5.31 -8.45
C VAL A 122 -36.39 5.43 -9.48
N ASN A 123 -37.55 5.97 -9.09
CA ASN A 123 -38.75 6.13 -9.93
C ASN A 123 -39.12 4.85 -10.71
N LEU A 124 -39.04 3.69 -10.04
CA LEU A 124 -39.34 2.35 -10.57
C LEU A 124 -40.80 2.16 -11.06
N ARG A 125 -41.59 3.24 -11.10
CA ARG A 125 -43.03 3.22 -11.34
C ARG A 125 -43.45 3.42 -12.79
N SER A 126 -42.54 3.74 -13.73
CA SER A 126 -42.99 4.18 -15.07
C SER A 126 -42.46 3.48 -16.32
N GLU A 127 -41.46 2.58 -16.31
CA GLU A 127 -41.24 1.73 -17.52
C GLU A 127 -40.31 0.50 -17.40
N TYR A 128 -39.65 0.22 -16.26
CA TYR A 128 -38.77 -0.96 -16.11
C TYR A 128 -38.76 -1.52 -14.68
N GLN A 129 -38.89 -2.84 -14.49
CA GLN A 129 -39.33 -3.42 -13.21
C GLN A 129 -38.69 -4.79 -12.84
N GLY A 130 -37.54 -5.16 -13.40
CA GLY A 130 -36.82 -6.36 -12.96
C GLY A 130 -35.99 -6.10 -11.70
N ILE A 131 -36.31 -6.75 -10.58
CA ILE A 131 -35.55 -6.63 -9.32
C ILE A 131 -34.85 -7.95 -9.00
N GLY A 132 -33.52 -7.95 -9.00
CA GLY A 132 -32.71 -9.08 -8.55
C GLY A 132 -32.46 -8.98 -7.05
N LEU A 133 -32.79 -10.01 -6.27
CA LEU A 133 -32.56 -10.08 -4.83
C LEU A 133 -31.45 -11.09 -4.51
N LEU A 134 -30.35 -10.66 -3.91
CA LEU A 134 -29.20 -11.48 -3.56
C LEU A 134 -28.95 -11.47 -2.05
N ASN A 135 -28.82 -12.68 -1.47
CA ASN A 135 -28.45 -12.91 -0.07
C ASN A 135 -29.48 -12.43 0.99
N PHE A 136 -30.78 -12.54 0.68
CA PHE A 136 -31.88 -12.26 1.61
C PHE A 136 -32.57 -13.56 2.06
N ASN A 137 -33.12 -13.56 3.26
CA ASN A 137 -33.95 -14.68 3.74
C ASN A 137 -35.39 -14.60 3.19
N ASP A 138 -36.17 -15.67 3.33
CA ASP A 138 -37.52 -15.77 2.77
C ASP A 138 -38.49 -14.69 3.31
N SER A 139 -38.34 -14.31 4.59
CA SER A 139 -39.15 -13.25 5.20
C SER A 139 -38.86 -11.89 4.54
N GLU A 140 -37.59 -11.56 4.36
CA GLU A 140 -37.14 -10.34 3.70
C GLU A 140 -37.53 -10.29 2.22
N ILE A 141 -37.43 -11.42 1.51
CA ILE A 141 -37.88 -11.54 0.12
C ILE A 141 -39.37 -11.24 0.02
N ASN A 142 -40.18 -11.73 0.97
CA ASN A 142 -41.61 -11.45 0.99
C ASN A 142 -41.91 -9.96 1.28
N GLN A 143 -41.10 -9.30 2.11
CA GLN A 143 -41.22 -7.85 2.34
C GLN A 143 -40.87 -7.04 1.08
N TRP A 144 -39.82 -7.42 0.34
CA TRP A 144 -39.50 -6.81 -0.95
C TRP A 144 -40.67 -6.88 -1.95
N LYS A 145 -41.31 -8.04 -2.05
CA LYS A 145 -42.50 -8.25 -2.88
C LYS A 145 -43.66 -7.35 -2.47
N ARG A 146 -43.88 -7.15 -1.16
CA ARG A 146 -44.92 -6.24 -0.65
C ARG A 146 -44.61 -4.77 -0.93
N LEU A 147 -43.34 -4.38 -0.82
CA LEU A 147 -42.91 -3.00 -1.03
C LEU A 147 -43.03 -2.57 -2.50
N THR A 148 -42.85 -3.51 -3.42
CA THR A 148 -42.85 -3.27 -4.88
C THR A 148 -43.70 -4.30 -5.61
N PRO A 149 -45.03 -4.35 -5.37
CA PRO A 149 -45.89 -5.44 -5.84
C PRO A 149 -45.99 -5.53 -7.36
N ASP A 150 -45.80 -4.41 -8.06
CA ASP A 150 -45.84 -4.35 -9.52
C ASP A 150 -44.55 -4.85 -10.18
N ALA A 151 -43.47 -5.03 -9.41
CA ALA A 151 -42.18 -5.43 -9.93
C ALA A 151 -42.00 -6.95 -10.04
N MET A 152 -41.21 -7.39 -11.01
CA MET A 152 -40.82 -8.79 -11.14
C MET A 152 -39.56 -9.06 -10.30
N HIS A 153 -39.73 -9.77 -9.18
CA HIS A 153 -38.61 -10.18 -8.32
C HIS A 153 -38.00 -11.49 -8.75
N ILE A 154 -36.68 -11.51 -8.89
CA ILE A 154 -35.88 -12.68 -9.21
C ILE A 154 -34.92 -12.91 -8.04
N VAL A 155 -35.03 -14.05 -7.36
CA VAL A 155 -34.08 -14.45 -6.33
C VAL A 155 -32.82 -14.96 -7.02
N LEU A 156 -31.72 -14.23 -6.85
CA LEU A 156 -30.43 -14.53 -7.45
C LEU A 156 -29.72 -15.60 -6.61
N GLN A 157 -29.41 -16.74 -7.23
CA GLN A 157 -28.70 -17.84 -6.60
C GLN A 157 -27.20 -17.72 -6.92
N LEU A 158 -26.38 -17.62 -5.88
CA LEU A 158 -24.92 -17.58 -5.97
C LEU A 158 -24.36 -18.78 -5.21
N ASP A 159 -23.58 -19.61 -5.91
CA ASP A 159 -22.85 -20.71 -5.26
C ASP A 159 -21.75 -20.10 -4.37
N TYR A 160 -21.51 -20.69 -3.20
CA TYR A 160 -20.53 -20.14 -2.26
C TYR A 160 -19.09 -20.36 -2.74
N ALA A 161 -18.22 -19.42 -2.35
CA ALA A 161 -16.77 -19.60 -2.39
C ALA A 161 -16.34 -20.93 -1.76
N ASP A 162 -15.24 -21.51 -2.24
CA ASP A 162 -14.63 -22.66 -1.58
C ASP A 162 -14.40 -22.37 -0.08
N LYS A 163 -14.65 -23.36 0.78
CA LYS A 163 -14.49 -23.23 2.23
C LYS A 163 -13.04 -22.98 2.65
N ASN A 164 -12.10 -23.48 1.87
CA ASN A 164 -10.66 -23.34 2.13
C ASN A 164 -10.10 -22.02 1.58
N MET A 165 -10.90 -21.24 0.85
CA MET A 165 -10.45 -19.98 0.28
C MET A 165 -10.35 -18.91 1.37
N THR A 166 -9.14 -18.40 1.54
CA THR A 166 -8.78 -17.36 2.52
C THR A 166 -8.51 -16.04 1.81
N TRP A 167 -8.41 -14.96 2.59
CA TRP A 167 -8.00 -13.67 2.02
C TRP A 167 -6.58 -13.75 1.44
N ASP A 168 -5.66 -14.44 2.10
CA ASP A 168 -4.28 -14.66 1.65
C ASP A 168 -4.20 -15.44 0.32
N SER A 169 -5.17 -16.32 0.03
CA SER A 169 -5.21 -17.00 -1.27
C SER A 169 -5.59 -16.06 -2.43
N LEU A 170 -6.29 -14.95 -2.14
CA LEU A 170 -6.65 -13.93 -3.12
C LEU A 170 -5.62 -12.78 -3.16
N TYR A 171 -4.92 -12.56 -2.05
CA TYR A 171 -3.92 -11.50 -1.88
C TYR A 171 -2.64 -12.05 -1.27
N PRO A 172 -1.93 -12.96 -1.96
CA PRO A 172 -0.70 -13.52 -1.44
C PRO A 172 0.37 -12.45 -1.28
N GLU A 173 1.30 -12.62 -0.33
CA GLU A 173 2.44 -11.70 -0.19
C GLU A 173 3.30 -11.67 -1.46
N TRP A 174 3.62 -12.86 -1.95
CA TRP A 174 4.48 -13.07 -3.09
C TRP A 174 3.76 -13.82 -4.21
N ILE A 175 4.10 -13.45 -5.45
CA ILE A 175 3.79 -14.21 -6.66
C ILE A 175 5.05 -14.25 -7.52
N ASP A 176 5.16 -15.27 -8.37
CA ASP A 176 6.20 -15.35 -9.38
C ASP A 176 5.92 -14.36 -10.53
N GLU A 177 6.30 -13.10 -10.33
CA GLU A 177 6.03 -12.03 -11.31
C GLU A 177 6.79 -12.20 -12.63
N GLU A 178 7.88 -12.97 -12.63
CA GLU A 178 8.72 -13.21 -13.81
C GLU A 178 8.36 -14.53 -14.52
N GLU A 179 7.41 -15.30 -13.97
CA GLU A 179 6.98 -16.61 -14.48
C GLU A 179 8.17 -17.57 -14.72
N GLU A 180 9.17 -17.53 -13.83
CA GLU A 180 10.36 -18.38 -13.89
C GLU A 180 10.02 -19.85 -13.55
N GLU A 181 9.10 -20.05 -12.61
CA GLU A 181 8.64 -21.35 -12.11
C GLU A 181 7.18 -21.63 -12.45
N ASP A 182 6.27 -20.69 -12.14
CA ASP A 182 4.82 -20.87 -12.25
C ASP A 182 4.15 -19.60 -12.82
N VAL A 183 3.04 -19.78 -13.55
CA VAL A 183 2.17 -18.64 -13.93
C VAL A 183 1.21 -18.37 -12.77
N PRO A 184 1.27 -17.20 -12.11
CA PRO A 184 0.34 -16.87 -11.03
C PRO A 184 -1.10 -16.88 -11.55
N ILE A 185 -1.99 -17.58 -10.84
CA ILE A 185 -3.42 -17.63 -11.16
C ILE A 185 -4.23 -17.44 -9.88
N CYS A 186 -5.23 -16.59 -9.96
CA CYS A 186 -6.16 -16.32 -8.90
C CYS A 186 -7.19 -17.44 -8.75
N PRO A 187 -7.55 -17.82 -7.51
CA PRO A 187 -8.68 -18.69 -7.26
C PRO A 187 -9.97 -18.16 -7.91
N THR A 188 -10.75 -19.07 -8.51
CA THR A 188 -12.00 -18.69 -9.19
C THR A 188 -13.14 -18.55 -8.18
N LEU A 189 -13.81 -17.40 -8.22
CA LEU A 189 -15.09 -17.19 -7.54
C LEU A 189 -16.26 -17.63 -8.44
N PRO A 190 -17.26 -18.37 -7.90
CA PRO A 190 -18.50 -18.62 -8.62
C PRO A 190 -19.14 -17.32 -9.12
N LYS A 191 -19.81 -17.37 -10.28
CA LYS A 191 -20.45 -16.18 -10.85
C LYS A 191 -21.96 -16.35 -10.88
N LEU A 192 -22.68 -15.23 -10.72
CA LEU A 192 -24.13 -15.22 -10.96
C LEU A 192 -24.42 -15.57 -12.41
N LYS A 193 -25.35 -16.50 -12.62
CA LYS A 193 -25.89 -16.78 -13.94
C LYS A 193 -26.83 -15.64 -14.33
N SER A 194 -26.75 -15.22 -15.60
CA SER A 194 -27.71 -14.25 -16.12
C SER A 194 -29.11 -14.85 -16.04
N PRO A 195 -30.10 -14.15 -15.45
CA PRO A 195 -31.45 -14.68 -15.29
C PRO A 195 -32.23 -14.73 -16.62
N GLY A 196 -31.62 -14.37 -17.76
CA GLY A 196 -32.29 -14.28 -19.07
C GLY A 196 -33.37 -13.20 -19.12
N LYS A 197 -33.49 -12.40 -18.07
CA LYS A 197 -34.44 -11.30 -17.92
C LYS A 197 -33.66 -10.03 -17.61
N ARG A 198 -34.20 -8.91 -18.06
CA ARG A 198 -33.66 -7.59 -17.72
C ARG A 198 -33.86 -7.31 -16.24
N LEU A 199 -32.81 -6.81 -15.59
CA LEU A 199 -32.84 -6.28 -14.24
C LEU A 199 -32.52 -4.79 -14.30
N ASP A 200 -33.28 -4.00 -13.56
CA ASP A 200 -33.10 -2.55 -13.43
C ASP A 200 -32.56 -2.17 -12.05
N LEU A 201 -32.78 -3.06 -11.07
CA LEU A 201 -32.25 -2.97 -9.72
C LEU A 201 -31.73 -4.33 -9.27
N ILE A 202 -30.49 -4.37 -8.81
CA ILE A 202 -29.91 -5.53 -8.12
C ILE A 202 -29.70 -5.12 -6.66
N VAL A 203 -30.39 -5.82 -5.75
CA VAL A 203 -30.32 -5.59 -4.32
C VAL A 203 -29.49 -6.69 -3.68
N VAL A 204 -28.53 -6.30 -2.84
CA VAL A 204 -27.61 -7.23 -2.19
C VAL A 204 -27.56 -6.93 -0.69
N LYS A 205 -27.83 -7.94 0.14
CA LYS A 205 -27.55 -7.86 1.58
C LYS A 205 -26.11 -8.31 1.83
N LEU A 206 -25.27 -7.47 2.44
CA LEU A 206 -23.87 -7.82 2.69
C LEU A 206 -23.62 -8.14 4.16
N PRO A 207 -22.79 -9.16 4.48
CA PRO A 207 -22.27 -9.35 5.81
C PRO A 207 -21.34 -8.19 6.19
N CYS A 208 -21.36 -7.79 7.46
CA CYS A 208 -20.49 -6.77 8.04
C CYS A 208 -20.19 -7.19 9.48
N ARG A 209 -19.11 -7.95 9.67
CA ARG A 209 -18.74 -8.46 11.00
C ARG A 209 -18.17 -7.31 11.83
N ASN A 210 -18.54 -7.23 13.10
CA ASN A 210 -18.01 -6.21 14.02
C ASN A 210 -16.57 -6.49 14.49
N GLU A 211 -15.88 -7.44 13.86
CA GLU A 211 -14.50 -7.81 14.16
C GLU A 211 -13.53 -6.88 13.43
N GLY A 212 -12.31 -6.74 13.96
CA GLY A 212 -11.21 -6.15 13.19
C GLY A 212 -11.07 -6.91 11.87
N ASN A 213 -10.90 -6.19 10.76
CA ASN A 213 -10.73 -6.73 9.40
C ASN A 213 -12.01 -7.07 8.60
N TRP A 214 -13.16 -6.47 8.93
CA TRP A 214 -14.43 -6.64 8.19
C TRP A 214 -14.32 -6.39 6.68
N SER A 215 -13.37 -5.56 6.24
CA SER A 215 -13.12 -5.20 4.85
C SER A 215 -12.34 -6.26 4.07
N ARG A 216 -11.64 -7.18 4.77
CA ARG A 216 -10.95 -8.34 4.18
C ARG A 216 -11.74 -9.63 4.42
N ASP A 217 -13.01 -9.61 4.04
CA ASP A 217 -13.91 -10.76 4.11
C ASP A 217 -14.22 -11.31 2.70
N VAL A 218 -13.94 -12.60 2.50
CA VAL A 218 -14.08 -13.28 1.20
C VAL A 218 -15.53 -13.31 0.71
N ALA A 219 -16.51 -13.55 1.60
CA ALA A 219 -17.91 -13.62 1.21
C ALA A 219 -18.45 -12.24 0.85
N ARG A 220 -18.05 -11.21 1.61
CA ARG A 220 -18.37 -9.81 1.34
C ARG A 220 -17.79 -9.34 0.00
N LEU A 221 -16.53 -9.67 -0.30
CA LEU A 221 -15.90 -9.40 -1.59
C LEU A 221 -16.66 -10.11 -2.72
N HIS A 222 -16.94 -11.40 -2.53
CA HIS A 222 -17.59 -12.22 -3.54
C HIS A 222 -19.00 -11.72 -3.91
N LEU A 223 -19.85 -11.40 -2.94
CA LEU A 223 -21.20 -10.86 -3.19
C LEU A 223 -21.16 -9.58 -4.02
N GLN A 224 -20.20 -8.70 -3.72
CA GLN A 224 -20.02 -7.43 -4.43
C GLN A 224 -19.53 -7.63 -5.86
N LEU A 225 -18.52 -8.49 -6.07
CA LEU A 225 -18.02 -8.81 -7.41
C LEU A 225 -19.06 -9.55 -8.25
N ALA A 226 -19.84 -10.46 -7.64
CA ALA A 226 -20.91 -11.16 -8.32
C ALA A 226 -22.02 -10.21 -8.80
N ALA A 227 -22.42 -9.27 -7.94
CA ALA A 227 -23.41 -8.24 -8.28
C ALA A 227 -22.88 -7.28 -9.35
N ALA A 228 -21.62 -6.85 -9.23
CA ALA A 228 -20.95 -6.02 -10.24
C ALA A 228 -20.86 -6.73 -11.60
N GLY A 229 -20.49 -8.01 -11.59
CA GLY A 229 -20.41 -8.85 -12.80
C GLY A 229 -21.76 -9.02 -13.46
N LEU A 230 -22.82 -9.26 -12.69
CA LEU A 230 -24.18 -9.35 -13.22
C LEU A 230 -24.64 -8.01 -13.83
N ALA A 231 -24.41 -6.89 -13.14
CA ALA A 231 -24.72 -5.55 -13.65
C ALA A 231 -23.95 -5.25 -14.94
N GLY A 232 -22.63 -5.48 -14.96
CA GLY A 232 -21.77 -5.27 -16.12
C GLY A 232 -22.09 -6.18 -17.31
N SER A 233 -22.69 -7.35 -17.07
CA SER A 233 -23.14 -8.26 -18.14
C SER A 233 -24.39 -7.77 -18.89
N SER A 234 -25.12 -6.80 -18.31
CA SER A 234 -26.31 -6.24 -18.93
C SER A 234 -25.97 -5.60 -20.28
N LYS A 235 -26.66 -6.05 -21.34
CA LYS A 235 -26.51 -5.53 -22.71
C LYS A 235 -27.54 -4.44 -22.95
N GLY A 236 -27.08 -3.21 -23.22
CA GLY A 236 -27.92 -2.09 -23.65
C GLY A 236 -27.57 -0.76 -22.96
N TYR A 237 -28.20 0.32 -23.43
CA TYR A 237 -28.06 1.68 -22.86
C TYR A 237 -28.85 1.89 -21.56
N ASN A 238 -29.49 0.84 -21.05
CA ASN A 238 -30.38 0.95 -19.90
C ASN A 238 -29.59 0.91 -18.59
N PRO A 239 -29.80 1.87 -17.68
CA PRO A 239 -29.09 1.90 -16.41
C PRO A 239 -29.54 0.74 -15.52
N VAL A 240 -28.58 0.11 -14.84
CA VAL A 240 -28.84 -0.85 -13.76
C VAL A 240 -28.39 -0.21 -12.45
N HIS A 241 -29.27 -0.17 -11.46
CA HIS A 241 -28.95 0.32 -10.13
C HIS A 241 -28.51 -0.84 -9.23
N LEU A 242 -27.60 -0.56 -8.31
CA LEU A 242 -27.15 -1.49 -7.28
C LEU A 242 -27.51 -0.92 -5.90
N LEU A 243 -28.25 -1.70 -5.10
CA LEU A 243 -28.61 -1.33 -3.75
C LEU A 243 -27.96 -2.30 -2.75
N PHE A 244 -27.03 -1.81 -1.96
CA PHE A 244 -26.39 -2.59 -0.89
C PHE A 244 -27.05 -2.28 0.45
N VAL A 245 -27.46 -3.32 1.17
CA VAL A 245 -27.99 -3.22 2.54
C VAL A 245 -26.95 -3.75 3.51
N THR A 246 -26.23 -2.85 4.18
CA THR A 246 -25.08 -3.17 5.04
C THR A 246 -24.65 -1.98 5.92
N LYS A 247 -24.13 -2.27 7.13
CA LYS A 247 -23.58 -1.26 8.05
C LYS A 247 -22.23 -0.71 7.55
N CYS A 248 -21.40 -1.59 6.99
CA CYS A 248 -20.09 -1.29 6.46
C CYS A 248 -20.18 -0.71 5.03
N PHE A 249 -19.34 0.26 4.66
CA PHE A 249 -19.36 0.81 3.30
C PHE A 249 -18.99 -0.24 2.22
N PRO A 250 -19.62 -0.22 1.03
CA PRO A 250 -19.21 -1.03 -0.12
C PRO A 250 -17.82 -0.65 -0.64
N ILE A 251 -17.14 -1.55 -1.37
CA ILE A 251 -15.77 -1.36 -1.85
C ILE A 251 -15.62 0.00 -2.58
N PRO A 252 -14.87 0.96 -2.02
CA PRO A 252 -14.92 2.36 -2.47
C PRO A 252 -14.46 2.58 -3.92
N ASN A 253 -13.52 1.77 -4.40
CA ASN A 253 -12.96 1.86 -5.75
C ASN A 253 -13.66 0.94 -6.77
N LEU A 254 -14.59 0.08 -6.33
CA LEU A 254 -15.51 -0.66 -7.20
C LEU A 254 -16.84 0.08 -7.37
N PHE A 255 -17.41 0.58 -6.27
CA PHE A 255 -18.63 1.37 -6.22
C PHE A 255 -18.30 2.79 -5.78
N THR A 256 -17.96 3.61 -6.76
CA THR A 256 -17.38 4.91 -6.47
C THR A 256 -18.41 5.87 -5.91
N CYS A 257 -17.94 6.78 -5.09
CA CYS A 257 -18.70 7.93 -4.61
C CYS A 257 -19.39 8.73 -5.75
N LYS A 258 -18.76 8.81 -6.93
CA LYS A 258 -19.32 9.50 -8.11
C LYS A 258 -20.59 8.82 -8.63
N GLU A 259 -20.76 7.54 -8.32
CA GLU A 259 -21.89 6.71 -8.74
C GLU A 259 -22.93 6.52 -7.62
N LEU A 260 -22.67 7.02 -6.40
CA LEU A 260 -23.61 6.97 -5.29
C LEU A 260 -24.77 7.95 -5.54
N VAL A 261 -25.99 7.42 -5.67
CA VAL A 261 -27.21 8.19 -5.90
C VAL A 261 -27.78 8.71 -4.59
N ALA A 262 -27.87 7.84 -3.58
CA ALA A 262 -28.38 8.18 -2.26
C ALA A 262 -27.99 7.12 -1.23
N ARG A 263 -27.93 7.53 0.04
CA ARG A 263 -27.80 6.65 1.21
C ARG A 263 -28.88 7.01 2.22
N GLU A 264 -29.57 6.02 2.75
CA GLU A 264 -30.49 6.15 3.89
C GLU A 264 -30.10 5.06 4.89
N GLY A 265 -29.59 5.46 6.07
CA GLY A 265 -29.08 4.53 7.08
C GLY A 265 -28.04 3.55 6.52
N ASN A 266 -28.40 2.26 6.53
CA ASN A 266 -27.57 1.14 6.06
C ASN A 266 -27.85 0.74 4.60
N ALA A 267 -28.67 1.50 3.87
CA ALA A 267 -29.01 1.23 2.48
C ALA A 267 -28.27 2.21 1.55
N TRP A 268 -27.50 1.66 0.61
CA TRP A 268 -26.60 2.38 -0.29
C TRP A 268 -26.97 2.16 -1.74
N LEU A 269 -27.45 3.19 -2.43
CA LEU A 269 -27.94 3.10 -3.80
C LEU A 269 -26.94 3.71 -4.78
N TYR A 270 -26.47 2.89 -5.72
CA TYR A 270 -25.52 3.28 -6.77
C TYR A 270 -26.14 3.17 -8.16
N LYS A 271 -25.65 4.01 -9.07
CA LYS A 271 -25.89 3.96 -10.51
C LYS A 271 -24.54 3.91 -11.23
N PRO A 272 -23.93 2.71 -11.35
CA PRO A 272 -22.60 2.57 -11.93
C PRO A 272 -22.58 2.81 -13.44
N ASN A 273 -21.42 3.21 -13.97
CA ASN A 273 -21.14 3.14 -15.39
C ASN A 273 -20.87 1.69 -15.79
N LEU A 274 -21.80 1.07 -16.50
CA LEU A 274 -21.73 -0.37 -16.83
C LEU A 274 -20.53 -0.76 -17.71
N ASN A 275 -19.97 0.17 -18.51
CA ASN A 275 -18.78 -0.11 -19.31
C ASN A 275 -17.53 -0.15 -18.43
N VAL A 276 -17.35 0.86 -17.57
CA VAL A 276 -16.25 0.91 -16.60
C VAL A 276 -16.34 -0.27 -15.64
N LEU A 277 -17.55 -0.58 -15.16
CA LEU A 277 -17.78 -1.71 -14.26
C LEU A 277 -17.42 -3.04 -14.93
N ARG A 278 -17.77 -3.21 -16.22
CA ARG A 278 -17.44 -4.41 -17.01
C ARG A 278 -15.93 -4.58 -17.18
N GLU A 279 -15.19 -3.51 -17.39
CA GLU A 279 -13.72 -3.53 -17.47
C GLU A 279 -13.11 -3.89 -16.11
N LYS A 280 -13.60 -3.26 -15.02
CA LYS A 280 -13.13 -3.53 -13.66
C LYS A 280 -13.30 -4.99 -13.21
N VAL A 281 -14.42 -5.63 -13.55
CA VAL A 281 -14.67 -7.05 -13.18
C VAL A 281 -13.96 -8.07 -14.08
N GLN A 282 -13.27 -7.62 -15.12
CA GLN A 282 -12.37 -8.47 -15.92
C GLN A 282 -10.97 -8.56 -15.33
N LEU A 283 -10.61 -7.65 -14.43
CA LEU A 283 -9.35 -7.70 -13.70
C LEU A 283 -9.32 -8.90 -12.74
N PRO A 284 -8.12 -9.33 -12.34
CA PRO A 284 -7.98 -10.35 -11.31
C PRO A 284 -8.80 -10.04 -10.05
N VAL A 285 -9.32 -11.08 -9.44
CA VAL A 285 -10.21 -10.98 -8.27
C VAL A 285 -9.51 -10.36 -7.04
N GLY A 286 -8.19 -10.50 -6.98
CA GLY A 286 -7.29 -9.93 -5.98
C GLY A 286 -5.87 -9.79 -6.54
N SER A 287 -4.88 -9.73 -5.65
CA SER A 287 -3.47 -9.49 -6.03
C SER A 287 -2.67 -10.76 -6.33
N CYS A 288 -3.33 -11.91 -6.48
CA CYS A 288 -2.74 -13.20 -6.88
C CYS A 288 -2.25 -13.26 -8.33
N GLU A 289 -2.58 -12.26 -9.14
CA GLU A 289 -2.11 -12.09 -10.53
C GLU A 289 -1.69 -10.64 -10.77
N LEU A 290 -0.81 -10.44 -11.75
CA LEU A 290 -0.51 -9.10 -12.25
C LEU A 290 -1.71 -8.55 -13.04
N SER A 291 -2.07 -7.31 -12.75
CA SER A 291 -3.14 -6.61 -13.45
C SER A 291 -2.59 -5.85 -14.66
N LEU A 292 -3.30 -5.97 -15.78
CA LEU A 292 -2.96 -5.26 -17.02
C LEU A 292 -3.74 -3.96 -17.16
N PRO A 293 -3.18 -2.93 -17.83
CA PRO A 293 -3.91 -1.70 -18.12
C PRO A 293 -5.21 -1.99 -18.88
N LEU A 294 -6.29 -1.32 -18.48
CA LEU A 294 -7.57 -1.45 -19.16
C LEU A 294 -7.44 -0.87 -20.58
N SER A 295 -7.88 -1.62 -21.59
CA SER A 295 -7.84 -1.20 -23.00
C SER A 295 -8.87 -0.12 -23.29
N GLY A 296 -8.60 1.10 -22.84
CA GLY A 296 -9.40 2.29 -23.14
C GLY A 296 -8.91 2.97 -24.41
N LYS A 297 -9.60 2.78 -25.54
CA LYS A 297 -9.50 3.69 -26.69
C LYS A 297 -10.33 4.95 -26.41
N GLY A 298 -9.68 6.10 -26.40
CA GLY A 298 -10.27 7.34 -26.93
C GLY A 298 -11.05 8.24 -25.98
N ASN A 299 -10.39 8.80 -24.96
CA ASN A 299 -10.71 10.15 -24.49
C ASN A 299 -9.43 10.87 -24.04
N VAL A 300 -9.39 12.19 -24.22
CA VAL A 300 -8.33 13.04 -23.65
C VAL A 300 -8.55 13.08 -22.14
N HIS A 301 -7.82 12.25 -21.40
CA HIS A 301 -7.88 12.23 -19.94
C HIS A 301 -6.95 13.30 -19.37
N ARG A 302 -7.45 14.03 -18.36
CA ARG A 302 -6.63 14.97 -17.58
C ARG A 302 -5.80 14.15 -16.60
N GLU A 303 -4.51 14.02 -16.90
CA GLU A 303 -3.60 13.10 -16.22
C GLU A 303 -2.39 13.85 -15.66
N ALA A 304 -1.97 13.48 -14.45
CA ALA A 304 -0.79 14.05 -13.81
C ALA A 304 -0.01 13.03 -12.99
N TYR A 305 1.30 13.21 -12.92
CA TYR A 305 2.07 12.70 -11.79
C TYR A 305 1.83 13.61 -10.59
N ALA A 306 1.60 13.00 -9.44
CA ALA A 306 1.35 13.72 -8.19
C ALA A 306 2.39 13.36 -7.14
N THR A 307 2.83 14.34 -6.35
CA THR A 307 3.58 14.09 -5.12
C THR A 307 3.13 15.05 -4.02
N ILE A 308 3.57 14.83 -2.78
CA ILE A 308 3.19 15.63 -1.62
C ILE A 308 4.40 15.88 -0.71
N LEU A 309 4.58 17.13 -0.31
CA LEU A 309 5.52 17.52 0.73
C LEU A 309 4.75 18.15 1.90
N HIS A 310 4.84 17.52 3.06
CA HIS A 310 4.28 18.04 4.30
C HIS A 310 5.38 18.09 5.37
N SER A 311 5.46 19.18 6.13
CA SER A 311 6.32 19.34 7.30
C SER A 311 7.85 19.28 7.11
N ALA A 312 8.37 18.99 5.90
CA ALA A 312 9.79 18.72 5.70
C ALA A 312 10.32 19.22 4.35
N ASP A 313 10.99 20.37 4.37
CA ASP A 313 11.65 20.97 3.20
C ASP A 313 12.82 20.14 2.66
N VAL A 314 13.38 19.24 3.49
CA VAL A 314 14.45 18.33 3.10
C VAL A 314 14.10 17.43 1.90
N TYR A 315 12.81 17.22 1.62
CA TYR A 315 12.34 16.42 0.47
C TYR A 315 12.18 17.23 -0.83
N VAL A 316 12.40 18.54 -0.81
CA VAL A 316 12.30 19.40 -2.01
C VAL A 316 13.29 18.95 -3.09
N CYS A 317 14.53 18.63 -2.71
CA CYS A 317 15.52 18.08 -3.64
C CYS A 317 15.06 16.75 -4.27
N GLY A 318 14.47 15.86 -3.46
CA GLY A 318 13.90 14.60 -3.93
C GLY A 318 12.78 14.81 -4.96
N ALA A 319 11.84 15.71 -4.66
CA ALA A 319 10.75 16.05 -5.59
C ALA A 319 11.26 16.68 -6.90
N ILE A 320 12.30 17.51 -6.84
CA ILE A 320 12.95 18.08 -8.04
C ILE A 320 13.61 16.96 -8.86
N ALA A 321 14.34 16.04 -8.23
CA ALA A 321 14.96 14.91 -8.91
C ALA A 321 13.91 13.97 -9.53
N ALA A 322 12.77 13.74 -8.85
CA ALA A 322 11.65 12.98 -9.40
C ALA A 322 11.09 13.63 -10.67
N ALA A 323 10.81 14.94 -10.63
CA ALA A 323 10.37 15.69 -11.83
C ALA A 323 11.38 15.59 -12.97
N GLN A 324 12.66 15.80 -12.68
CA GLN A 324 13.73 15.68 -13.67
C GLN A 324 13.75 14.30 -14.30
N SER A 325 13.64 13.24 -13.49
CA SER A 325 13.61 11.86 -13.99
C SER A 325 12.41 11.59 -14.91
N ILE A 326 11.21 12.07 -14.55
CA ILE A 326 9.99 11.93 -15.38
C ILE A 326 10.18 12.62 -16.74
N ARG A 327 10.74 13.83 -16.75
CA ARG A 327 10.94 14.61 -17.99
C ARG A 327 12.02 14.01 -18.89
N MET A 328 13.12 13.51 -18.31
CA MET A 328 14.17 12.81 -19.06
C MET A 328 13.64 11.55 -19.76
N LEU A 329 12.58 10.95 -19.23
CA LEU A 329 11.90 9.77 -19.79
C LEU A 329 10.80 10.12 -20.81
N GLY A 330 10.71 11.39 -21.21
CA GLY A 330 9.84 11.87 -22.29
C GLY A 330 8.36 12.02 -21.91
N SER A 331 7.98 11.87 -20.64
CA SER A 331 6.58 12.08 -20.25
C SER A 331 6.19 13.55 -20.39
N THR A 332 5.05 13.79 -21.03
CA THR A 332 4.47 15.13 -21.23
C THR A 332 3.32 15.42 -20.26
N ARG A 333 3.03 14.51 -19.32
CA ARG A 333 1.94 14.67 -18.36
C ARG A 333 2.22 15.81 -17.39
N ASP A 334 1.17 16.32 -16.77
CA ASP A 334 1.31 17.36 -15.77
C ASP A 334 2.05 16.82 -14.55
N LEU A 335 2.84 17.67 -13.91
CA LEU A 335 3.47 17.39 -12.62
C LEU A 335 2.75 18.26 -11.59
N VAL A 336 2.10 17.67 -10.60
CA VAL A 336 1.39 18.41 -9.53
C VAL A 336 1.97 18.04 -8.18
N ILE A 337 2.26 19.05 -7.37
CA ILE A 337 2.77 18.84 -6.02
C ILE A 337 1.87 19.51 -4.99
N LEU A 338 1.46 18.72 -4.00
CA LEU A 338 0.75 19.23 -2.84
C LEU A 338 1.77 19.68 -1.80
N VAL A 339 1.69 20.92 -1.34
CA VAL A 339 2.61 21.47 -0.32
C VAL A 339 1.83 22.20 0.76
N ASP A 340 2.28 22.12 2.00
CA ASP A 340 1.71 22.95 3.07
C ASP A 340 2.43 24.31 3.20
N GLU A 341 1.97 25.14 4.14
CA GLU A 341 2.54 26.47 4.42
C GLU A 341 3.97 26.44 5.00
N THR A 342 4.46 25.27 5.46
CA THR A 342 5.82 25.11 6.00
C THR A 342 6.88 25.11 4.89
N ILE A 343 6.48 24.80 3.65
CA ILE A 343 7.38 24.88 2.49
C ILE A 343 7.52 26.34 2.06
N SER A 344 8.71 26.90 2.32
CA SER A 344 9.00 28.32 2.09
C SER A 344 8.94 28.73 0.61
N ARG A 345 8.82 30.04 0.36
CA ARG A 345 8.75 30.60 -1.00
C ARG A 345 9.96 30.23 -1.88
N TYR A 346 11.14 30.13 -1.28
CA TYR A 346 12.35 29.65 -1.97
C TYR A 346 12.18 28.23 -2.51
N HIS A 347 11.81 27.30 -1.64
CA HIS A 347 11.59 25.91 -2.03
C HIS A 347 10.48 25.78 -3.07
N ARG A 348 9.39 26.55 -2.92
CA ARG A 348 8.32 26.65 -3.92
C ARG A 348 8.85 27.09 -5.28
N SER A 349 9.71 28.11 -5.33
CA SER A 349 10.29 28.56 -6.61
C SER A 349 11.14 27.47 -7.28
N GLY A 350 11.82 26.62 -6.52
CA GLY A 350 12.56 25.47 -7.06
C GLY A 350 11.66 24.38 -7.62
N LEU A 351 10.56 24.09 -6.92
CA LEU A 351 9.56 23.14 -7.39
C LEU A 351 8.90 23.62 -8.69
N GLU A 352 8.50 24.89 -8.76
CA GLU A 352 7.96 25.51 -9.99
C GLU A 352 8.97 25.46 -11.14
N ALA A 353 10.24 25.77 -10.85
CA ALA A 353 11.33 25.70 -11.82
C ALA A 353 11.58 24.29 -12.37
N ALA A 354 11.36 23.25 -11.55
CA ALA A 354 11.41 21.85 -11.97
C ALA A 354 10.16 21.40 -12.75
N GLY A 355 9.17 22.29 -12.91
CA GLY A 355 7.94 22.04 -13.66
C GLY A 355 6.75 21.56 -12.82
N TRP A 356 6.85 21.56 -11.48
CA TRP A 356 5.72 21.22 -10.62
C TRP A 356 4.69 22.35 -10.56
N LYS A 357 3.43 22.00 -10.80
CA LYS A 357 2.27 22.85 -10.49
C LYS A 357 1.98 22.73 -9.00
N ILE A 358 2.23 23.81 -8.26
CA ILE A 358 2.07 23.83 -6.81
C ILE A 358 0.60 23.98 -6.42
N LYS A 359 0.17 23.12 -5.49
CA LYS A 359 -1.11 23.25 -4.78
C LYS A 359 -0.89 23.32 -3.29
N THR A 360 -1.26 24.47 -2.71
CA THR A 360 -1.20 24.64 -1.27
C THR A 360 -2.32 23.85 -0.58
N ILE A 361 -1.96 23.07 0.43
CA ILE A 361 -2.89 22.24 1.21
C ILE A 361 -2.80 22.57 2.71
N LYS A 362 -3.92 22.35 3.41
CA LYS A 362 -3.92 22.26 4.87
C LYS A 362 -3.55 20.84 5.29
N ARG A 363 -2.51 20.72 6.13
CA ARG A 363 -2.09 19.43 6.69
C ARG A 363 -3.24 18.73 7.43
N ILE A 364 -3.23 17.40 7.38
CA ILE A 364 -4.17 16.54 8.10
C ILE A 364 -3.36 15.80 9.16
N ARG A 365 -3.72 16.02 10.42
CA ARG A 365 -3.10 15.34 11.54
C ARG A 365 -3.63 13.92 11.63
N ASN A 366 -2.75 12.95 11.82
CA ASN A 366 -3.12 11.62 12.24
C ASN A 366 -3.58 11.67 13.72
N PRO A 367 -4.86 11.40 14.03
CA PRO A 367 -5.38 11.51 15.39
C PRO A 367 -4.72 10.53 16.37
N LYS A 368 -4.19 9.40 15.86
CA LYS A 368 -3.53 8.36 16.66
C LYS A 368 -2.01 8.57 16.79
N ALA A 369 -1.44 9.56 16.12
CA ALA A 369 -0.01 9.85 16.21
C ALA A 369 0.32 10.67 17.46
N GLU A 370 1.46 10.36 18.06
CA GLU A 370 2.07 11.22 19.08
C GLU A 370 2.45 12.57 18.47
N LYS A 371 2.47 13.60 19.32
CA LYS A 371 2.89 14.94 18.89
C LYS A 371 4.34 14.92 18.44
N ASP A 372 4.65 15.62 17.34
CA ASP A 372 5.98 15.74 16.76
C ASP A 372 6.59 14.42 16.24
N ALA A 373 5.79 13.34 16.23
CA ALA A 373 6.18 12.07 15.62
C ALA A 373 6.24 12.18 14.09
N TYR A 374 7.09 11.36 13.47
CA TYR A 374 7.28 11.38 12.01
C TYR A 374 5.97 11.17 11.23
N ASN A 375 5.04 10.42 11.79
CA ASN A 375 3.76 10.06 11.18
C ASN A 375 2.61 11.02 11.53
N GLU A 376 2.88 12.08 12.30
CA GLU A 376 1.85 13.01 12.77
C GLU A 376 1.06 13.63 11.62
N TRP A 377 1.71 13.89 10.49
CA TRP A 377 1.10 14.60 9.36
C TRP A 377 0.94 13.75 8.10
N ASN A 378 1.24 12.45 8.16
CA ASN A 378 1.19 11.55 7.01
C ASN A 378 -0.20 11.45 6.37
N TYR A 379 -1.27 11.63 7.14
CA TYR A 379 -2.65 11.63 6.61
C TYR A 379 -2.92 12.81 5.66
N SER A 380 -2.01 13.78 5.56
CA SER A 380 -2.06 14.82 4.51
C SER A 380 -2.07 14.21 3.10
N LYS A 381 -1.58 12.98 2.92
CA LYS A 381 -1.68 12.21 1.67
C LYS A 381 -3.11 12.03 1.17
N PHE A 382 -4.12 12.08 2.05
CA PHE A 382 -5.53 12.02 1.64
C PHE A 382 -5.95 13.18 0.74
N ARG A 383 -5.21 14.30 0.78
CA ARG A 383 -5.44 15.46 -0.11
C ARG A 383 -5.27 15.12 -1.60
N LEU A 384 -4.62 14.00 -1.95
CA LEU A 384 -4.55 13.49 -3.31
C LEU A 384 -5.93 13.23 -3.93
N TRP A 385 -6.95 12.89 -3.13
CA TRP A 385 -8.31 12.75 -3.66
C TRP A 385 -9.00 14.08 -3.96
N GLN A 386 -8.43 15.22 -3.57
CA GLN A 386 -9.03 16.53 -3.82
C GLN A 386 -8.54 17.21 -5.11
N ILE A 387 -7.54 16.66 -5.81
CA ILE A 387 -7.07 17.21 -7.10
C ILE A 387 -7.95 16.79 -8.29
N THR A 388 -9.22 17.15 -8.16
CA THR A 388 -10.34 16.80 -9.07
C THR A 388 -10.30 17.49 -10.44
N GLU A 389 -9.33 18.38 -10.68
CA GLU A 389 -9.02 18.84 -12.04
C GLU A 389 -8.34 17.77 -12.90
N TYR A 390 -7.91 16.66 -12.30
CA TYR A 390 -7.42 15.47 -13.01
C TYR A 390 -8.43 14.32 -12.86
N ASP A 391 -8.55 13.54 -13.93
CA ASP A 391 -9.37 12.34 -13.96
C ASP A 391 -8.62 11.15 -13.34
N LYS A 392 -7.28 11.14 -13.49
CA LYS A 392 -6.40 10.11 -12.95
C LYS A 392 -5.02 10.68 -12.64
N ILE A 393 -4.42 10.19 -11.56
CA ILE A 393 -3.06 10.55 -11.17
C ILE A 393 -2.23 9.31 -10.89
N ILE A 394 -0.93 9.40 -11.18
CA ILE A 394 0.08 8.48 -10.64
C ILE A 394 0.75 9.21 -9.49
N PHE A 395 0.43 8.81 -8.27
CA PHE A 395 1.13 9.29 -7.09
C PHE A 395 2.50 8.61 -6.98
N ILE A 396 3.53 9.40 -6.68
CA ILE A 396 4.87 8.95 -6.29
C ILE A 396 5.32 9.69 -5.02
N ASP A 397 5.84 8.98 -4.02
CA ASP A 397 6.54 9.63 -2.90
C ASP A 397 7.80 10.37 -3.42
N ALA A 398 8.22 11.41 -2.69
CA ALA A 398 9.34 12.27 -3.11
C ALA A 398 10.72 11.59 -2.99
N ASP A 399 10.78 10.35 -2.49
CA ASP A 399 11.99 9.52 -2.34
C ASP A 399 12.08 8.39 -3.36
N LEU A 400 11.38 8.53 -4.49
CA LEU A 400 11.48 7.64 -5.63
C LEU A 400 12.19 8.32 -6.80
N LEU A 401 12.83 7.49 -7.63
CA LEU A 401 13.46 7.91 -8.88
C LEU A 401 12.93 7.04 -10.02
N LEU A 402 12.39 7.68 -11.06
CA LEU A 402 11.95 6.95 -12.24
C LEU A 402 13.16 6.66 -13.14
N LEU A 403 13.26 5.41 -13.58
CA LEU A 403 14.31 4.91 -14.45
C LEU A 403 13.80 4.54 -15.85
N ARG A 404 12.47 4.33 -15.99
CA ARG A 404 11.78 4.10 -17.25
C ARG A 404 10.41 4.78 -17.23
N ASN A 405 9.88 5.14 -18.40
CA ASN A 405 8.56 5.76 -18.52
C ASN A 405 7.47 4.80 -18.01
N ILE A 406 6.57 5.28 -17.14
CA ILE A 406 5.44 4.53 -16.57
C ILE A 406 4.07 5.12 -16.95
N ASP A 407 4.00 5.91 -18.04
CA ASP A 407 2.75 6.56 -18.47
C ASP A 407 1.65 5.53 -18.80
N PHE A 408 2.01 4.29 -19.15
CA PHE A 408 1.03 3.22 -19.36
C PHE A 408 0.23 2.88 -18.09
N LEU A 409 0.71 3.23 -16.88
CA LEU A 409 -0.03 3.05 -15.64
C LEU A 409 -1.26 3.97 -15.56
N PHE A 410 -1.36 5.04 -16.36
CA PHE A 410 -2.61 5.79 -16.49
C PHE A 410 -3.76 4.94 -17.10
N GLY A 411 -3.46 3.78 -17.70
CA GLY A 411 -4.49 2.82 -18.10
C GLY A 411 -5.04 1.96 -16.95
N MET A 412 -4.41 1.99 -15.77
CA MET A 412 -4.82 1.18 -14.62
C MET A 412 -5.96 1.84 -13.81
N PRO A 413 -6.82 1.08 -13.12
CA PRO A 413 -7.84 1.62 -12.23
C PRO A 413 -7.29 1.99 -10.84
N GLU A 414 -8.07 2.75 -10.08
CA GLU A 414 -7.87 2.92 -8.63
C GLU A 414 -8.24 1.64 -7.85
N ILE A 415 -7.51 1.19 -6.83
CA ILE A 415 -6.10 1.48 -6.50
C ILE A 415 -5.24 0.43 -7.18
N SER A 416 -4.29 0.87 -8.01
CA SER A 416 -3.23 -0.01 -8.52
C SER A 416 -1.90 0.35 -7.87
N ALA A 417 -1.21 -0.65 -7.34
CA ALA A 417 0.01 -0.49 -6.54
C ALA A 417 0.84 -1.79 -6.51
N THR A 418 2.08 -1.73 -6.03
CA THR A 418 2.93 -2.91 -5.87
C THR A 418 2.64 -3.62 -4.54
N GLY A 419 2.84 -4.94 -4.51
CA GLY A 419 2.80 -5.71 -3.27
C GLY A 419 3.84 -5.25 -2.25
N ASN A 420 3.52 -5.44 -0.98
CA ASN A 420 4.39 -5.21 0.16
C ASN A 420 4.36 -6.47 1.07
N ASN A 421 4.38 -6.33 2.39
CA ASN A 421 4.30 -7.46 3.33
C ASN A 421 2.86 -7.97 3.45
N GLY A 422 2.67 -9.30 3.41
CA GLY A 422 1.37 -9.94 3.49
C GLY A 422 0.42 -9.51 2.38
N THR A 423 -0.85 -9.32 2.71
CA THR A 423 -1.93 -9.01 1.75
C THR A 423 -1.99 -7.54 1.32
N LEU A 424 -0.93 -6.77 1.59
CA LEU A 424 -0.94 -5.31 1.63
C LEU A 424 -0.13 -4.71 0.48
N PHE A 425 -0.53 -3.53 0.00
CA PHE A 425 0.22 -2.78 -1.00
C PHE A 425 1.16 -1.75 -0.38
N ASN A 426 2.20 -1.38 -1.13
CA ASN A 426 3.07 -0.24 -0.81
C ASN A 426 2.45 1.06 -1.35
N SER A 427 2.39 2.11 -0.53
CA SER A 427 1.76 3.39 -0.92
C SER A 427 2.72 4.41 -1.56
N GLY A 428 3.92 3.98 -1.93
CA GLY A 428 4.94 4.82 -2.56
C GLY A 428 4.67 5.10 -4.04
N VAL A 429 4.01 4.17 -4.74
CA VAL A 429 3.47 4.37 -6.09
C VAL A 429 2.02 3.90 -6.11
N MET A 430 1.09 4.79 -6.45
CA MET A 430 -0.34 4.46 -6.51
C MET A 430 -1.02 5.14 -7.69
N VAL A 431 -1.88 4.39 -8.39
CA VAL A 431 -2.82 4.97 -9.35
C VAL A 431 -4.12 5.34 -8.62
N ILE A 432 -4.52 6.62 -8.72
CA ILE A 432 -5.64 7.20 -7.98
C ILE A 432 -6.59 7.92 -8.95
N GLU A 433 -7.89 7.87 -8.67
CA GLU A 433 -8.95 8.59 -9.37
C GLU A 433 -9.53 9.67 -8.43
N PRO A 434 -9.03 10.93 -8.49
CA PRO A 434 -9.43 11.96 -7.54
C PRO A 434 -10.96 12.18 -7.44
N SER A 435 -11.42 12.32 -6.20
CA SER A 435 -12.83 12.44 -5.81
C SER A 435 -12.96 13.08 -4.43
N ASN A 436 -13.57 14.26 -4.35
CA ASN A 436 -13.84 14.93 -3.07
C ASN A 436 -14.70 14.08 -2.12
N CYS A 437 -15.57 13.22 -2.67
CA CYS A 437 -16.37 12.32 -1.84
C CYS A 437 -15.53 11.15 -1.31
N THR A 438 -14.57 10.63 -2.08
CA THR A 438 -13.62 9.64 -1.54
C THR A 438 -12.74 10.28 -0.46
N PHE A 439 -12.30 11.53 -0.65
CA PHE A 439 -11.67 12.30 0.41
C PHE A 439 -12.57 12.41 1.66
N GLN A 440 -13.86 12.73 1.50
CA GLN A 440 -14.79 12.80 2.62
C GLN A 440 -14.95 11.44 3.32
N LEU A 441 -15.01 10.33 2.57
CA LEU A 441 -15.03 8.98 3.13
C LEU A 441 -13.82 8.72 4.04
N LEU A 442 -12.61 9.09 3.60
CA LEU A 442 -11.38 8.97 4.39
C LEU A 442 -11.44 9.85 5.65
N MET A 443 -11.99 11.06 5.54
CA MET A 443 -12.11 11.98 6.67
C MET A 443 -13.17 11.53 7.68
N ASP A 444 -14.31 11.00 7.22
CA ASP A 444 -15.41 10.55 8.08
C ASP A 444 -15.00 9.37 8.96
N HIS A 445 -14.08 8.53 8.49
CA HIS A 445 -13.60 7.33 9.20
C HIS A 445 -12.18 7.50 9.77
N ILE A 446 -11.68 8.74 9.87
CA ILE A 446 -10.29 9.02 10.28
C ILE A 446 -9.98 8.57 11.71
N ASP A 447 -10.98 8.63 12.60
CA ASP A 447 -10.87 8.27 14.02
C ASP A 447 -11.21 6.80 14.30
N GLU A 448 -12.02 6.20 13.42
CA GLU A 448 -12.54 4.84 13.54
C GLU A 448 -11.57 3.78 13.01
N ILE A 449 -10.93 4.05 11.87
CA ILE A 449 -10.05 3.08 11.21
C ILE A 449 -8.64 3.18 11.77
N GLU A 450 -8.13 2.04 12.26
CA GLU A 450 -6.79 1.94 12.82
C GLU A 450 -5.77 1.54 11.76
N SER A 451 -4.76 2.38 11.56
CA SER A 451 -3.64 2.08 10.68
C SER A 451 -2.71 1.02 11.29
N TYR A 452 -2.54 -0.12 10.61
CA TYR A 452 -1.71 -1.22 11.10
C TYR A 452 -0.25 -0.81 11.42
N ASN A 453 0.30 0.15 10.68
CA ASN A 453 1.64 0.69 10.90
C ASN A 453 1.64 2.08 11.55
N GLY A 454 0.47 2.69 11.76
CA GLY A 454 0.32 4.05 12.28
C GLY A 454 0.55 5.16 11.25
N GLY A 455 0.86 4.86 9.98
CA GLY A 455 1.04 5.83 8.90
C GLY A 455 -0.09 5.81 7.88
N ASP A 456 0.04 6.59 6.81
CA ASP A 456 -0.93 6.66 5.71
C ASP A 456 -1.06 5.32 4.97
N GLN A 457 0.05 4.63 4.67
CA GLN A 457 0.02 3.33 4.02
C GLN A 457 -0.87 2.34 4.76
N GLY A 458 -0.77 2.33 6.09
CA GLY A 458 -1.57 1.41 6.90
C GLY A 458 -3.05 1.75 6.86
N TYR A 459 -3.39 3.03 6.93
CA TYR A 459 -4.77 3.47 6.83
C TYR A 459 -5.37 3.14 5.45
N LEU A 460 -4.65 3.45 4.37
CA LEU A 460 -5.12 3.22 3.00
C LEU A 460 -5.34 1.73 2.71
N ASN A 461 -4.52 0.84 3.28
CA ASN A 461 -4.70 -0.60 3.15
C ASN A 461 -5.96 -1.13 3.88
N GLU A 462 -6.46 -0.45 4.90
CA GLU A 462 -7.72 -0.84 5.58
C GLU A 462 -8.97 -0.39 4.81
N ILE A 463 -8.88 0.72 4.07
CA ILE A 463 -9.96 1.27 3.25
C ILE A 463 -10.04 0.57 1.89
N PHE A 464 -8.89 0.48 1.19
CA PHE A 464 -8.80 0.00 -0.19
C PHE A 464 -8.32 -1.45 -0.21
N THR A 465 -9.12 -2.36 0.33
CA THR A 465 -8.77 -3.79 0.39
C THR A 465 -8.84 -4.48 -0.97
N TRP A 466 -9.65 -3.99 -1.90
CA TRP A 466 -9.67 -4.42 -3.29
C TRP A 466 -8.70 -3.57 -4.10
N TRP A 467 -7.47 -4.05 -4.30
CA TRP A 467 -6.41 -3.36 -5.03
C TRP A 467 -5.79 -4.26 -6.11
N HIS A 468 -5.19 -3.63 -7.12
CA HIS A 468 -4.68 -4.30 -8.31
C HIS A 468 -3.15 -4.31 -8.32
N ARG A 469 -2.56 -5.51 -8.39
CA ARG A 469 -1.10 -5.65 -8.37
C ARG A 469 -0.48 -5.20 -9.68
N ILE A 470 0.44 -4.27 -9.61
CA ILE A 470 1.39 -3.95 -10.68
C ILE A 470 2.77 -4.56 -10.35
N PRO A 471 3.64 -4.79 -11.34
CA PRO A 471 4.94 -5.43 -11.12
C PRO A 471 5.79 -4.69 -10.09
N LYS A 472 6.52 -5.42 -9.25
CA LYS A 472 7.46 -4.90 -8.25
C LYS A 472 8.51 -3.98 -8.85
N HIS A 473 8.86 -4.15 -10.13
CA HIS A 473 9.74 -3.23 -10.86
C HIS A 473 9.20 -1.79 -10.95
N MET A 474 7.90 -1.56 -10.72
CA MET A 474 7.26 -0.25 -10.68
C MET A 474 7.43 0.48 -9.35
N ASN A 475 7.93 -0.19 -8.31
CA ASN A 475 8.26 0.40 -7.01
C ASN A 475 9.25 -0.51 -6.27
N PHE A 476 10.49 -0.53 -6.75
CA PHE A 476 11.50 -1.46 -6.26
C PHE A 476 12.27 -0.85 -5.09
N LEU A 477 12.21 -1.48 -3.91
CA LEU A 477 12.82 -0.95 -2.69
C LEU A 477 14.35 -1.09 -2.70
N LYS A 478 15.06 -0.01 -2.34
CA LYS A 478 16.51 -0.01 -2.09
C LYS A 478 16.79 -0.60 -0.70
N ASN A 479 16.88 -1.93 -0.61
CA ASN A 479 17.19 -2.62 0.64
C ASN A 479 17.77 -4.04 0.46
N PHE A 480 18.42 -4.52 1.51
CA PHE A 480 19.00 -5.86 1.66
C PHE A 480 18.58 -6.41 3.02
N TRP A 481 17.66 -7.37 3.04
CA TRP A 481 17.12 -7.90 4.29
C TRP A 481 18.13 -8.80 4.99
N SER A 482 18.05 -8.90 6.33
CA SER A 482 18.95 -9.72 7.15
C SER A 482 18.97 -11.22 6.78
N GLY A 483 18.00 -11.70 5.99
CA GLY A 483 17.93 -13.07 5.49
C GLY A 483 18.27 -13.24 4.00
N ASP A 484 18.58 -12.15 3.28
CA ASP A 484 18.96 -12.23 1.87
C ASP A 484 20.32 -12.95 1.76
N ASP A 485 20.38 -13.99 0.94
CA ASP A 485 21.66 -14.60 0.56
C ASP A 485 22.46 -13.69 -0.37
N GLU A 486 23.73 -14.05 -0.59
CA GLU A 486 24.62 -13.24 -1.42
C GLU A 486 24.19 -13.19 -2.90
N GLU A 487 23.48 -14.20 -3.40
CA GLU A 487 22.98 -14.21 -4.77
C GLU A 487 21.85 -13.19 -4.94
N VAL A 488 20.91 -13.14 -4.00
CA VAL A 488 19.82 -12.14 -3.95
C VAL A 488 20.39 -10.73 -3.83
N LYS A 489 21.39 -10.52 -2.95
CA LYS A 489 22.05 -9.20 -2.82
C LYS A 489 22.75 -8.79 -4.12
N GLN A 490 23.43 -9.72 -4.80
CA GLN A 490 24.04 -9.47 -6.09
C GLN A 490 22.99 -9.18 -7.18
N LYS A 491 21.89 -9.95 -7.24
CA LYS A 491 20.77 -9.71 -8.17
C LYS A 491 20.22 -8.30 -7.99
N LYS A 492 19.93 -7.88 -6.75
CA LYS A 492 19.48 -6.51 -6.43
C LYS A 492 20.50 -5.45 -6.86
N THR A 493 21.77 -5.64 -6.56
CA THR A 493 22.83 -4.70 -6.95
C THR A 493 22.93 -4.56 -8.47
N ARG A 494 22.82 -5.67 -9.21
CA ARG A 494 22.75 -5.66 -10.69
C ARG A 494 21.51 -4.89 -11.17
N LEU A 495 20.34 -5.10 -10.56
CA LEU A 495 19.11 -4.39 -10.91
C LEU A 495 19.22 -2.87 -10.67
N PHE A 496 19.83 -2.45 -9.56
CA PHE A 496 20.06 -1.02 -9.27
C PHE A 496 20.97 -0.34 -10.31
N GLY A 497 21.98 -1.08 -10.79
CA GLY A 497 23.00 -0.56 -11.70
C GLY A 497 22.75 -0.79 -13.19
N ALA A 498 21.71 -1.54 -13.56
CA ALA A 498 21.47 -1.96 -14.94
C ALA A 498 21.41 -0.79 -15.93
N ASP A 499 22.06 -0.97 -17.08
CA ASP A 499 22.02 -0.04 -18.21
C ASP A 499 21.96 -0.82 -19.54
N PRO A 500 20.86 -0.75 -20.31
CA PRO A 500 19.66 0.03 -20.06
C PRO A 500 18.92 -0.42 -18.78
N PRO A 501 18.06 0.42 -18.19
CA PRO A 501 17.47 0.17 -16.88
C PRO A 501 16.45 -0.97 -16.98
N ILE A 502 16.50 -1.91 -16.04
CA ILE A 502 15.48 -2.98 -15.93
C ILE A 502 14.30 -2.47 -15.10
N LEU A 503 14.60 -1.94 -13.91
CA LEU A 503 13.63 -1.34 -13.00
C LEU A 503 12.96 -0.12 -13.64
N TYR A 504 11.67 0.08 -13.36
CA TYR A 504 10.95 1.28 -13.76
C TYR A 504 11.07 2.39 -12.71
N VAL A 505 10.99 2.04 -11.43
CA VAL A 505 11.10 2.99 -10.32
C VAL A 505 11.91 2.39 -9.19
N LEU A 506 12.84 3.19 -8.65
CA LEU A 506 13.66 2.84 -7.49
C LEU A 506 13.26 3.68 -6.28
N HIS A 507 12.91 3.02 -5.17
CA HIS A 507 12.44 3.64 -3.93
C HIS A 507 13.54 3.65 -2.87
N TYR A 508 14.04 4.83 -2.51
CA TYR A 508 15.18 5.00 -1.62
C TYR A 508 14.78 4.94 -0.15
N LEU A 509 15.01 3.80 0.49
CA LEU A 509 14.90 3.66 1.95
C LEU A 509 16.19 4.10 2.67
N GLY A 510 16.11 4.26 4.00
CA GLY A 510 17.20 4.80 4.81
C GLY A 510 17.39 6.31 4.66
N LEU A 511 18.62 6.79 4.89
CA LEU A 511 19.03 8.14 4.55
C LEU A 511 18.96 8.33 3.03
N LYS A 512 18.37 9.46 2.63
CA LYS A 512 18.12 9.77 1.22
C LYS A 512 19.42 10.24 0.53
N PRO A 513 19.61 9.97 -0.77
CA PRO A 513 20.87 10.28 -1.46
C PRO A 513 21.33 11.74 -1.33
N TRP A 514 20.38 12.68 -1.40
CA TRP A 514 20.69 14.12 -1.26
C TRP A 514 21.06 14.56 0.15
N LEU A 515 20.76 13.74 1.17
CA LEU A 515 21.17 13.97 2.57
C LEU A 515 22.56 13.40 2.87
N CYS A 516 23.06 12.49 2.04
CA CYS A 516 24.42 11.97 2.10
C CYS A 516 25.39 12.85 1.30
N PHE A 517 26.69 12.67 1.48
CA PHE A 517 27.68 13.20 0.53
C PHE A 517 27.57 12.48 -0.82
N ARG A 518 28.02 13.14 -1.89
CA ARG A 518 27.99 12.59 -3.25
C ARG A 518 28.86 11.34 -3.41
N ASP A 519 29.95 11.25 -2.65
CA ASP A 519 31.03 10.28 -2.90
C ASP A 519 30.63 8.81 -2.66
N TYR A 520 29.74 8.53 -1.71
CA TYR A 520 29.25 7.19 -1.39
C TYR A 520 27.93 7.23 -0.60
N ASP A 521 27.25 6.09 -0.48
CA ASP A 521 26.01 6.00 0.30
C ASP A 521 26.31 6.08 1.81
N CYS A 522 25.95 7.21 2.44
CA CYS A 522 26.24 7.43 3.85
C CYS A 522 25.51 6.47 4.81
N ASN A 523 24.53 5.70 4.33
CA ASN A 523 23.91 4.62 5.10
C ASN A 523 24.95 3.58 5.56
N TRP A 524 26.08 3.41 4.86
CA TRP A 524 27.19 2.54 5.29
C TRP A 524 27.76 2.91 6.67
N ASN A 525 27.76 4.20 7.03
CA ASN A 525 28.35 4.69 8.27
C ASN A 525 27.45 4.48 9.50
N VAL A 526 26.21 4.00 9.33
CA VAL A 526 25.24 3.88 10.42
C VAL A 526 24.75 2.43 10.48
N ASP A 527 25.13 1.70 11.53
CA ASP A 527 24.83 0.26 11.73
C ASP A 527 23.39 -0.12 11.35
N ILE A 528 22.41 0.55 11.96
CA ILE A 528 20.97 0.26 11.74
C ILE A 528 20.47 0.59 10.32
N LEU A 529 21.27 1.28 9.50
CA LEU A 529 20.91 1.67 8.14
C LEU A 529 21.70 0.92 7.06
N GLN A 530 22.65 0.05 7.43
CA GLN A 530 23.43 -0.72 6.46
C GLN A 530 22.54 -1.61 5.57
N GLU A 531 21.38 -2.06 6.07
CA GLU A 531 20.39 -2.78 5.26
C GLU A 531 19.83 -1.96 4.08
N PHE A 532 20.04 -0.64 4.04
CA PHE A 532 19.64 0.21 2.93
C PHE A 532 20.83 0.71 2.10
N ALA A 533 22.07 0.40 2.48
CA ALA A 533 23.24 1.01 1.87
C ALA A 533 23.56 0.40 0.50
N SER A 534 23.67 1.24 -0.54
CA SER A 534 24.07 0.81 -1.88
C SER A 534 24.68 1.96 -2.66
N ASP A 535 26.00 1.89 -2.90
CA ASP A 535 26.71 2.88 -3.71
C ASP A 535 26.22 2.90 -5.16
N VAL A 536 25.82 1.73 -5.70
CA VAL A 536 25.28 1.62 -7.06
C VAL A 536 23.96 2.39 -7.18
N ALA A 537 23.03 2.20 -6.22
CA ALA A 537 21.78 2.95 -6.19
C ALA A 537 22.01 4.44 -5.90
N HIS A 538 22.98 4.77 -5.05
CA HIS A 538 23.35 6.15 -4.73
C HIS A 538 23.89 6.89 -5.96
N GLU A 539 24.83 6.29 -6.68
CA GLU A 539 25.37 6.81 -7.94
C GLU A 539 24.24 7.02 -8.96
N ARG A 540 23.30 6.09 -9.05
CA ARG A 540 22.12 6.19 -9.92
C ARG A 540 21.32 7.48 -9.69
N TRP A 541 21.10 7.84 -8.43
CA TRP A 541 20.42 9.09 -8.08
C TRP A 541 21.25 10.31 -8.49
N TRP A 542 22.55 10.28 -8.22
CA TRP A 542 23.47 11.36 -8.58
C TRP A 542 23.59 11.60 -10.09
N ARG A 543 23.40 10.57 -10.93
CA ARG A 543 23.33 10.75 -12.39
C ARG A 543 22.17 11.65 -12.82
N VAL A 544 21.00 11.51 -12.20
CA VAL A 544 19.85 12.40 -12.46
C VAL A 544 20.12 13.78 -11.90
N HIS A 545 20.75 13.85 -10.71
CA HIS A 545 21.14 15.14 -10.15
C HIS A 545 22.08 15.91 -11.06
N ASP A 546 23.14 15.27 -11.53
CA ASP A 546 24.18 15.92 -12.33
C ASP A 546 23.67 16.32 -13.72
N ALA A 547 22.62 15.68 -14.22
CA ALA A 547 21.92 16.05 -15.45
C ALA A 547 20.93 17.23 -15.27
N MET A 548 20.59 17.61 -14.04
CA MET A 548 19.69 18.73 -13.79
C MET A 548 20.42 20.08 -13.94
N PRO A 549 19.74 21.16 -14.36
CA PRO A 549 20.35 22.50 -14.41
C PRO A 549 20.95 22.95 -13.07
N GLU A 550 22.06 23.71 -13.11
CA GLU A 550 22.74 24.19 -11.89
C GLU A 550 21.81 24.98 -10.96
N LEU A 551 20.84 25.70 -11.53
CA LEU A 551 19.81 26.42 -10.77
C LEU A 551 18.96 25.49 -9.90
N LEU A 552 18.70 24.26 -10.34
CA LEU A 552 17.94 23.28 -9.56
C LEU A 552 18.83 22.54 -8.55
N GLN A 553 20.11 22.32 -8.87
CA GLN A 553 21.07 21.66 -7.97
C GLN A 553 21.25 22.39 -6.63
N GLN A 554 21.04 23.71 -6.58
CA GLN A 554 21.17 24.48 -5.34
C GLN A 554 20.13 24.10 -4.26
N PHE A 555 19.00 23.51 -4.66
CA PHE A 555 17.99 23.01 -3.72
C PHE A 555 18.41 21.70 -3.03
N CYS A 556 19.53 21.11 -3.48
CA CYS A 556 20.13 19.90 -2.92
C CYS A 556 21.36 20.20 -2.06
N LEU A 557 21.60 21.46 -1.68
CA LEU A 557 22.68 21.85 -0.78
C LEU A 557 22.46 21.31 0.63
N LEU A 558 23.56 20.97 1.31
CA LEU A 558 23.54 20.48 2.69
C LEU A 558 23.63 21.63 3.67
N ARG A 559 22.76 21.63 4.68
CA ARG A 559 22.89 22.50 5.85
C ARG A 559 24.15 22.14 6.64
N SER A 560 24.72 23.11 7.35
CA SER A 560 25.91 22.97 8.18
C SER A 560 25.76 21.89 9.24
N LYS A 561 24.57 21.80 9.89
CA LYS A 561 24.22 20.71 10.82
C LYS A 561 24.30 19.34 10.14
N GLN A 562 23.75 19.19 8.94
CA GLN A 562 23.79 17.92 8.21
C GLN A 562 25.21 17.52 7.83
N LYS A 563 26.05 18.46 7.38
CA LYS A 563 27.46 18.19 7.07
C LYS A 563 28.23 17.69 8.31
N ALA A 564 27.99 18.32 9.45
CA ALA A 564 28.60 17.93 10.72
C ALA A 564 28.10 16.53 11.17
N GLN A 565 26.80 16.24 11.04
CA GLN A 565 26.25 14.90 11.31
C GLN A 565 26.92 13.82 10.45
N LEU A 566 27.03 14.04 9.14
CA LEU A 566 27.65 13.07 8.22
C LEU A 566 29.12 12.78 8.58
N GLU A 567 29.88 13.82 8.90
CA GLU A 567 31.27 13.65 9.32
C GLU A 567 31.37 12.99 10.71
N TRP A 568 30.45 13.30 11.62
CA TRP A 568 30.35 12.61 12.90
C TRP A 568 30.10 11.11 12.71
N ASP A 569 29.11 10.74 11.90
CA ASP A 569 28.77 9.34 11.62
C ASP A 569 29.95 8.60 10.97
N ARG A 570 30.66 9.25 10.04
CA ARG A 570 31.89 8.71 9.44
C ARG A 570 32.95 8.41 10.51
N ARG A 571 33.18 9.31 11.47
CA ARG A 571 34.11 9.10 12.60
C ARG A 571 33.64 8.00 13.55
N GLN A 572 32.32 7.87 13.78
CA GLN A 572 31.79 6.77 14.58
C GLN A 572 31.99 5.41 13.90
N ALA A 573 31.80 5.33 12.58
CA ALA A 573 32.10 4.12 11.80
C ALA A 573 33.59 3.77 11.82
N GLU A 574 34.48 4.77 11.79
CA GLU A 574 35.93 4.59 11.99
C GLU A 574 36.26 4.04 13.39
N ILE A 575 35.70 4.63 14.46
CA ILE A 575 35.88 4.16 15.83
C ILE A 575 35.32 2.74 16.01
N GLY A 576 34.17 2.47 15.40
CA GLY A 576 33.54 1.15 15.36
C GLY A 576 34.26 0.14 14.45
N ASN A 577 35.27 0.59 13.69
CA ASN A 577 36.03 -0.19 12.72
C ASN A 577 35.13 -1.02 11.79
N TYR A 578 34.15 -0.35 11.17
CA TYR A 578 33.21 -0.99 10.26
C TYR A 578 33.96 -1.66 9.10
N THR A 579 33.56 -2.89 8.79
CA THR A 579 34.28 -3.81 7.89
C THR A 579 34.15 -3.45 6.42
N ASP A 580 33.10 -2.73 6.03
CA ASP A 580 32.88 -2.25 4.66
C ASP A 580 33.90 -1.18 4.23
N GLY A 581 34.49 -0.46 5.19
CA GLY A 581 35.58 0.49 4.95
C GLY A 581 35.18 1.82 4.31
N HIS A 582 33.90 2.12 4.10
CA HIS A 582 33.46 3.37 3.44
C HIS A 582 33.86 4.62 4.22
N TRP A 583 34.01 4.52 5.54
CA TRP A 583 34.50 5.63 6.37
C TRP A 583 35.90 6.14 5.99
N ARG A 584 36.69 5.35 5.24
CA ARG A 584 38.02 5.72 4.73
C ARG A 584 37.97 6.54 3.43
N ILE A 585 36.82 6.62 2.77
CA ILE A 585 36.67 7.32 1.49
C ILE A 585 36.84 8.83 1.70
N GLU A 586 37.73 9.44 0.92
CA GLU A 586 37.93 10.89 0.92
C GLU A 586 36.71 11.59 0.30
N VAL A 587 36.03 12.44 1.07
CA VAL A 587 34.86 13.19 0.62
C VAL A 587 35.26 14.36 -0.27
N LYS A 588 34.89 14.32 -1.56
CA LYS A 588 35.17 15.35 -2.58
C LYS A 588 33.94 16.17 -2.95
N ASP A 589 32.79 15.90 -2.33
CA ASP A 589 31.54 16.63 -2.54
C ASP A 589 31.71 18.16 -2.48
N ARG A 590 31.42 18.83 -3.60
CA ARG A 590 31.55 20.29 -3.75
C ARG A 590 30.63 21.05 -2.78
N ARG A 591 29.53 20.44 -2.32
CA ARG A 591 28.59 21.03 -1.37
C ARG A 591 29.22 21.28 0.00
N LEU A 592 30.32 20.61 0.35
CA LEU A 592 31.07 20.91 1.58
C LEU A 592 31.50 22.38 1.65
N LYS A 593 31.90 22.96 0.51
CA LYS A 593 32.41 24.34 0.40
C LYS A 593 31.31 25.39 0.17
N ARG A 594 30.07 24.97 -0.12
CA ARG A 594 28.92 25.87 -0.38
C ARG A 594 28.02 25.93 0.83
N CYS A 595 27.51 27.11 1.17
CA CYS A 595 26.65 27.30 2.34
C CYS A 595 25.25 27.72 1.92
N VAL A 596 24.26 27.19 2.64
CA VAL A 596 22.84 27.53 2.47
C VAL A 596 22.25 28.18 3.74
N ASP A 597 22.93 28.04 4.88
CA ASP A 597 22.59 28.68 6.15
C ASP A 597 23.64 29.72 6.55
N ASN A 598 23.26 30.61 7.47
CA ASN A 598 24.10 31.70 7.96
C ASN A 598 25.30 31.22 8.78
N LEU A 599 25.25 30.02 9.36
CA LEU A 599 26.35 29.49 10.17
C LEU A 599 27.57 29.23 9.28
N CYS A 600 27.34 28.56 8.14
CA CYS A 600 28.37 28.27 7.14
C CYS A 600 29.67 27.63 7.69
N ASN A 601 29.65 27.12 8.93
CA ASN A 601 30.81 26.58 9.63
C ASN A 601 30.48 25.24 10.29
N TRP A 602 30.30 24.21 9.47
CA TRP A 602 30.01 22.87 9.95
C TRP A 602 31.15 22.25 10.79
N LYS A 603 32.40 22.70 10.60
CA LYS A 603 33.55 22.19 11.38
C LYS A 603 33.48 22.61 12.84
N GLU A 604 33.08 23.84 13.09
CA GLU A 604 32.87 24.34 14.44
C GLU A 604 31.69 23.63 15.10
N MET A 605 30.58 23.42 14.37
CA MET A 605 29.45 22.62 14.88
C MET A 605 29.86 21.20 15.27
N LEU A 606 30.74 20.58 14.48
CA LEU A 606 31.25 19.24 14.76
C LEU A 606 32.09 19.19 16.05
N ASN A 607 32.84 20.24 16.36
CA ASN A 607 33.61 20.30 17.61
C ASN A 607 32.72 20.29 18.85
N HIS A 608 31.51 20.84 18.73
CA HIS A 608 30.49 20.90 19.78
C HIS A 608 29.38 19.86 19.60
N TRP A 609 29.62 18.82 18.78
CA TRP A 609 28.60 17.82 18.47
C TRP A 609 28.20 17.04 19.73
N GLY A 610 26.92 17.11 20.10
CA GLY A 610 26.39 16.49 21.33
C GLY A 610 26.23 17.47 22.52
N GLU A 611 26.68 18.71 22.41
CA GLU A 611 26.41 19.76 23.41
C GLU A 611 25.00 20.35 23.23
N THR A 612 24.22 20.45 24.30
CA THR A 612 22.76 20.74 24.28
C THR A 612 22.40 22.18 23.86
N ASN A 613 23.34 23.13 23.98
CA ASN A 613 23.07 24.55 23.73
C ASN A 613 23.34 24.98 22.28
N TRP A 614 24.17 24.23 21.55
CA TRP A 614 24.70 24.65 20.24
C TRP A 614 24.05 23.94 19.05
N THR A 615 23.58 22.71 19.23
CA THR A 615 23.10 21.88 18.12
C THR A 615 21.63 22.12 17.76
N ASP A 616 20.81 22.65 18.67
CA ASP A 616 19.34 22.73 18.54
C ASP A 616 18.78 24.16 18.43
N SER A 617 19.62 25.15 18.15
CA SER A 617 19.17 26.55 18.04
C SER A 617 18.54 26.85 16.66
N ASP A 618 17.22 27.06 16.63
CA ASP A 618 16.46 27.55 15.47
C ASP A 618 16.78 29.02 15.08
N LEU A 619 17.66 29.69 15.83
CA LEU A 619 17.98 31.12 15.68
C LEU A 619 18.77 31.49 14.40
N PHE A 620 19.04 30.54 13.50
CA PHE A 620 20.04 30.69 12.43
C PHE A 620 19.55 30.47 10.99
N THR A 621 18.24 30.46 10.74
CA THR A 621 17.66 29.99 9.47
C THR A 621 16.91 31.07 8.69
N PRO A 622 17.57 32.04 8.02
CA PRO A 622 16.89 32.67 6.90
C PRO A 622 16.83 31.67 5.75
N THR A 623 15.62 31.46 5.23
CA THR A 623 15.48 30.83 3.93
C THR A 623 16.08 31.79 2.88
N PRO A 624 16.89 31.31 1.91
CA PRO A 624 17.33 32.14 0.78
C PRO A 624 16.15 32.83 0.08
N PRO A 625 16.35 33.97 -0.61
CA PRO A 625 15.26 34.60 -1.35
C PRO A 625 14.77 33.69 -2.48
N ALA A 626 13.48 33.79 -2.83
CA ALA A 626 12.92 33.05 -3.95
C ALA A 626 13.60 33.41 -5.28
N ILE A 627 13.72 32.43 -6.16
CA ILE A 627 14.29 32.67 -7.49
C ILE A 627 13.31 33.54 -8.30
N THR A 628 13.82 34.51 -9.06
CA THR A 628 13.00 35.42 -9.87
C THR A 628 12.68 34.82 -11.24
N THR A 629 11.56 35.22 -11.84
CA THR A 629 11.11 34.74 -13.16
C THR A 629 12.11 35.01 -14.29
N THR A 630 12.95 36.04 -14.16
CA THR A 630 14.00 36.38 -15.14
C THR A 630 15.09 35.30 -15.24
N SER A 631 15.33 34.51 -14.19
CA SER A 631 16.26 33.37 -14.21
C SER A 631 15.64 32.08 -14.75
N LEU A 632 14.32 32.03 -14.97
CA LEU A 632 13.61 30.87 -15.53
C LEU A 632 13.52 30.90 -17.05
N SER A 633 13.63 32.09 -17.67
CA SER A 633 13.56 32.27 -19.13
C SER A 633 14.85 31.89 -19.89
N GLY A 634 15.87 31.38 -19.19
CA GLY A 634 17.15 30.93 -19.77
C GLY A 634 17.39 29.42 -19.66
N LEU A 635 16.38 28.65 -19.24
CA LEU A 635 16.44 27.20 -19.03
C LEU A 635 15.75 26.42 -20.16
#